data_AF-A0A3C0TWH7-F1
#
_entry.id   AF-A0A3C0TWH7-F1
#
_cell.length_a   1.000
_cell.length_b   1.000
_cell.length_c   1.000
_cell.angle_alpha   90.00
_cell.angle_beta   90.00
_cell.angle_gamma   90.00
#
_symmetry.space_group_name_H-M   'P 1'
#
loop_
_entity.id
_entity.type
_entity.pdbx_description
1 polymer ?
#
loop_
_entity_poly.entity_id
_entity_poly.type
_entity_poly.pdbx_seq_one_letter_code
_entity_poly.pdbx_strand_id
1 'polypeptide(L)'
;ATCDGFFYRGREVLVVGGGNTAVEEALFLTNFASRVTLVHRRDTLRSEKILQNRLFANPKVGFIWNSVIDEILGTQDPPGVTGARLRNVKTGAMQEVAAHGVFIAIGHSPATGVFQGHLPMDKEGYLLKTPDSTAT
;
A
#
# COMPACT_ATOMS: atom_id res chain seq x y z
N ALA A 1 -5.40 1.95 5.49
CA ALA A 1 -6.28 3.09 5.16
C ALA A 1 -7.63 3.01 5.88
N THR A 2 -8.03 1.87 6.42
CA THR A 2 -9.23 1.70 7.26
C THR A 2 -9.31 2.68 8.43
N CYS A 3 -8.18 3.09 9.00
CA CYS A 3 -8.12 4.04 10.13
C CYS A 3 -8.24 5.52 9.71
N ASP A 4 -7.71 5.89 8.53
CA ASP A 4 -7.50 7.30 8.16
C ASP A 4 -8.19 7.72 6.85
N GLY A 5 -8.78 6.77 6.11
CA GLY A 5 -9.31 7.00 4.77
C GLY A 5 -10.39 8.08 4.69
N PHE A 6 -11.14 8.29 5.77
CA PHE A 6 -12.17 9.33 5.86
C PHE A 6 -11.60 10.76 5.72
N PHE A 7 -10.37 11.02 6.19
CA PHE A 7 -9.73 12.34 6.08
C PHE A 7 -9.46 12.76 4.63
N TYR A 8 -9.43 11.81 3.70
CA TYR A 8 -9.10 12.03 2.29
C TYR A 8 -10.34 12.08 1.40
N ARG A 9 -11.52 12.36 1.96
CA ARG A 9 -12.75 12.51 1.20
C ARG A 9 -12.61 13.59 0.12
N GLY A 10 -12.89 13.21 -1.14
CA GLY A 10 -12.76 14.11 -2.30
C GLY A 10 -11.32 14.46 -2.67
N ARG A 11 -10.32 13.83 -2.05
CA ARG A 11 -8.89 14.04 -2.34
C ARG A 11 -8.33 12.93 -3.21
N GLU A 12 -7.24 13.24 -3.90
CA GLU A 12 -6.44 12.23 -4.63
C GLU A 12 -5.36 11.65 -3.71
N VAL A 13 -5.18 10.32 -3.78
CA VAL A 13 -4.26 9.59 -2.90
C VAL A 13 -3.42 8.57 -3.67
N LEU A 14 -2.24 8.24 -3.12
CA LEU A 14 -1.39 7.15 -3.60
C LEU A 14 -1.49 5.95 -2.67
N VAL A 15 -1.51 4.75 -3.25
CA VAL A 15 -1.33 3.48 -2.52
C VAL A 15 -0.10 2.78 -3.06
N VAL A 16 0.81 2.37 -2.20
CA VAL A 16 2.08 1.73 -2.59
C VAL A 16 2.04 0.27 -2.19
N GLY A 17 2.11 -0.62 -3.17
CA GLY A 17 2.07 -2.06 -2.91
C GLY A 17 1.55 -2.86 -4.10
N GLY A 18 1.34 -4.16 -3.93
CA GLY A 18 0.73 -4.99 -4.96
C GLY A 18 0.36 -6.41 -4.55
N GLY A 19 0.29 -6.68 -3.24
CA GLY A 19 -0.36 -7.89 -2.69
C GLY A 19 -1.83 -7.61 -2.37
N ASN A 20 -2.52 -8.59 -1.77
CA ASN A 20 -3.94 -8.45 -1.39
C ASN A 20 -4.20 -7.19 -0.56
N THR A 21 -3.40 -6.95 0.48
CA THR A 21 -3.51 -5.75 1.34
C THR A 21 -3.52 -4.45 0.54
N ALA A 22 -2.60 -4.28 -0.43
CA ALA A 22 -2.54 -3.06 -1.22
C ALA A 22 -3.78 -2.87 -2.10
N VAL A 23 -4.30 -3.97 -2.67
CA VAL A 23 -5.48 -3.92 -3.53
C VAL A 23 -6.75 -3.67 -2.73
N GLU A 24 -6.89 -4.31 -1.57
CA GLU A 24 -8.01 -4.09 -0.65
C GLU A 24 -8.03 -2.65 -0.14
N GLU A 25 -6.88 -2.13 0.29
CA GLU A 25 -6.74 -0.75 0.75
C GLU A 25 -7.04 0.26 -0.35
N ALA A 26 -6.57 0.01 -1.58
CA ALA A 26 -6.88 0.85 -2.74
C ALA A 26 -8.38 0.88 -3.04
N LEU A 27 -9.03 -0.29 -3.10
CA LEU A 27 -10.48 -0.39 -3.29
C LEU A 27 -11.24 0.31 -2.17
N PHE A 28 -10.84 0.10 -0.92
CA PHE A 28 -11.48 0.75 0.23
C PHE A 28 -11.40 2.27 0.16
N LEU A 29 -10.24 2.82 -0.22
CA LEU A 29 -10.05 4.26 -0.38
C LEU A 29 -10.93 4.88 -1.47
N THR A 30 -11.32 4.13 -2.51
CA THR A 30 -12.21 4.66 -3.57
C THR A 30 -13.60 5.08 -3.06
N ASN A 31 -14.01 4.63 -1.86
CA ASN A 31 -15.23 5.05 -1.20
C ASN A 31 -15.17 6.50 -0.71
N PHE A 32 -13.97 7.04 -0.49
CA PHE A 32 -13.76 8.38 0.04
C PHE A 32 -13.03 9.29 -0.95
N ALA A 33 -11.92 8.80 -1.51
CA ALA A 33 -11.07 9.54 -2.42
C ALA A 33 -11.78 9.84 -3.75
N SER A 34 -11.39 10.95 -4.39
CA SER A 34 -11.79 11.26 -5.76
C SER A 34 -11.03 10.40 -6.76
N ARG A 35 -9.76 10.10 -6.47
CA ARG A 35 -8.89 9.24 -7.28
C ARG A 35 -7.87 8.51 -6.40
N VAL A 36 -7.63 7.24 -6.71
CA VAL A 36 -6.62 6.40 -6.06
C VAL A 36 -5.61 5.95 -7.11
N THR A 37 -4.34 6.24 -6.93
CA THR A 37 -3.29 5.74 -7.83
C THR A 37 -2.47 4.66 -7.14
N LEU A 38 -2.52 3.44 -7.65
CA LEU A 38 -1.70 2.34 -7.16
C LEU A 38 -0.30 2.40 -7.79
N VAL A 39 0.72 2.62 -6.97
CA VAL A 39 2.13 2.58 -7.36
C VAL A 39 2.68 1.20 -7.05
N HIS A 40 3.19 0.52 -8.08
CA HIS A 40 3.77 -0.80 -7.94
C HIS A 40 5.13 -0.93 -8.61
N ARG A 41 6.06 -1.63 -7.95
CA ARG A 41 7.45 -1.79 -8.40
C ARG A 41 7.65 -2.75 -9.59
N ARG A 42 6.62 -3.51 -9.97
CA ARG A 42 6.62 -4.44 -11.12
C ARG A 42 5.52 -4.05 -12.09
N ASP A 43 5.35 -4.82 -13.14
CA ASP A 43 4.29 -4.72 -14.16
C ASP A 43 3.11 -5.67 -13.91
N THR A 44 3.14 -6.42 -12.81
CA THR A 44 2.10 -7.40 -12.43
C THR A 44 1.85 -7.37 -10.93
N LEU A 45 0.59 -7.61 -10.54
CA LEU A 45 0.19 -7.70 -9.12
C LEU A 45 0.31 -9.13 -8.61
N ARG A 46 0.65 -9.27 -7.33
CA ARG A 46 0.65 -10.55 -6.58
C ARG A 46 -0.68 -10.86 -5.92
N SER A 47 -1.64 -9.93 -5.94
CA SER A 47 -2.96 -10.15 -5.36
C SER A 47 -3.77 -11.20 -6.11
N GLU A 48 -4.83 -11.69 -5.49
CA GLU A 48 -5.76 -12.64 -6.12
C GLU A 48 -6.43 -12.06 -7.36
N LYS A 49 -6.66 -12.90 -8.38
CA LYS A 49 -7.25 -12.50 -9.67
C LYS A 49 -8.58 -11.78 -9.50
N ILE A 50 -9.43 -12.22 -8.56
CA ILE A 50 -10.73 -11.59 -8.32
C ILE A 50 -10.59 -10.14 -7.82
N LEU A 51 -9.62 -9.89 -6.94
CA LEU A 51 -9.33 -8.55 -6.44
C LEU A 51 -8.72 -7.68 -7.54
N GLN A 52 -7.81 -8.23 -8.36
CA GLN A 52 -7.28 -7.53 -9.53
C GLN A 52 -8.39 -7.11 -10.49
N ASN A 53 -9.32 -8.00 -10.82
CA ASN A 53 -10.45 -7.71 -11.71
C ASN A 53 -11.31 -6.56 -11.17
N ARG A 54 -11.63 -6.58 -9.87
CA ARG A 54 -12.38 -5.49 -9.22
C ARG A 54 -11.62 -4.18 -9.26
N LEU A 55 -10.31 -4.22 -9.02
CA LEU A 55 -9.45 -3.04 -9.01
C LEU A 55 -9.35 -2.43 -10.41
N PHE A 56 -9.11 -3.23 -11.45
CA PHE A 56 -9.04 -2.78 -12.84
C PHE A 56 -10.37 -2.26 -13.39
N ALA A 57 -11.50 -2.78 -12.89
CA ALA A 57 -12.82 -2.30 -13.28
C ALA A 57 -13.25 -1.00 -12.58
N ASN A 58 -12.50 -0.52 -11.58
CA ASN A 58 -12.88 0.67 -10.82
C ASN A 58 -12.38 1.95 -11.51
N PRO A 59 -13.27 2.85 -11.96
CA PRO A 59 -12.87 4.04 -12.74
C PRO A 59 -12.11 5.09 -11.91
N LYS A 60 -12.16 5.02 -10.58
CA LYS A 60 -11.39 5.90 -9.70
C LYS A 60 -9.94 5.45 -9.51
N VAL A 61 -9.57 4.27 -10.02
CA VAL A 61 -8.23 3.69 -9.81
C VAL A 61 -7.34 3.91 -11.03
N GLY A 62 -6.19 4.53 -10.81
CA GLY A 62 -5.08 4.62 -11.76
C GLY A 62 -3.90 3.76 -11.33
N PHE A 63 -2.95 3.53 -12.24
CA PHE A 63 -1.78 2.70 -11.99
C PHE A 63 -0.50 3.38 -12.45
N ILE A 64 0.54 3.26 -11.62
CA ILE A 64 1.91 3.59 -11.99
C ILE A 64 2.78 2.35 -11.74
N TRP A 65 3.09 1.66 -12.84
CA TRP A 65 3.87 0.43 -12.83
C TRP A 65 5.37 0.71 -12.80
N ASN A 66 6.14 -0.35 -12.49
CA ASN A 66 7.59 -0.34 -12.47
C ASN A 66 8.18 0.85 -11.70
N SER A 67 7.53 1.30 -10.63
CA SER A 67 7.91 2.51 -9.91
C SER A 67 7.91 2.31 -8.40
N VAL A 68 8.77 3.07 -7.72
CA VAL A 68 8.88 3.12 -6.25
C VAL A 68 8.84 4.57 -5.78
N ILE A 69 8.48 4.79 -4.52
CA ILE A 69 8.62 6.10 -3.88
C ILE A 69 10.12 6.39 -3.70
N ASP A 70 10.53 7.55 -4.17
CA ASP A 70 11.86 8.12 -3.93
C ASP A 70 11.81 9.14 -2.79
N GLU A 71 10.82 10.03 -2.82
CA GLU A 71 10.59 11.06 -1.79
C GLU A 71 9.10 11.31 -1.60
N ILE A 72 8.65 11.55 -0.36
CA ILE A 72 7.32 12.10 -0.07
C ILE A 72 7.44 13.62 0.00
N LEU A 73 6.65 14.32 -0.81
CA LEU A 73 6.66 15.78 -0.91
C LEU A 73 5.59 16.36 0.03
N GLY A 74 5.89 17.51 0.65
CA GLY A 74 4.96 18.16 1.56
C GLY A 74 5.35 19.58 1.95
N THR A 75 4.44 20.22 2.67
CA THR A 75 4.63 21.55 3.29
C THR A 75 4.95 21.41 4.77
N GLN A 76 5.57 22.44 5.37
CA GLN A 76 5.89 22.48 6.80
C GLN A 76 4.84 23.24 7.62
N ASP A 77 4.16 24.24 7.04
CA ASP A 77 3.21 25.10 7.75
C ASP A 77 1.89 25.30 6.96
N PRO A 78 0.80 24.57 7.31
CA PRO A 78 0.79 23.41 8.19
C PRO A 78 1.49 22.19 7.55
N PRO A 79 1.93 21.20 8.36
CA PRO A 79 2.47 19.95 7.84
C PRO A 79 1.43 19.20 7.01
N GLY A 80 1.80 18.81 5.79
CA GLY A 80 0.88 18.08 4.92
C GLY A 80 1.54 17.53 3.67
N VAL A 81 1.09 16.35 3.24
CA VAL A 81 1.54 15.72 1.99
C VAL A 81 0.92 16.46 0.81
N THR A 82 1.77 16.82 -0.16
CA THR A 82 1.35 17.43 -1.44
C THR A 82 1.61 16.53 -2.63
N GLY A 83 2.44 15.49 -2.45
CA GLY A 83 2.65 14.47 -3.46
C GLY A 83 3.76 13.50 -3.10
N ALA A 84 4.26 12.80 -4.11
CA ALA A 84 5.46 11.99 -4.02
C ALA A 84 6.27 12.06 -5.31
N ARG A 85 7.59 12.04 -5.17
CA ARG A 85 8.49 11.77 -6.29
C ARG A 85 8.66 10.26 -6.42
N LEU A 86 8.38 9.75 -7.61
CA LEU A 86 8.49 8.34 -7.97
C LEU A 86 9.69 8.13 -8.87
N ARG A 87 10.37 7.00 -8.69
CA ARG A 87 11.44 6.54 -9.56
C ARG A 87 11.00 5.27 -10.30
N ASN A 88 11.06 5.30 -11.63
CA ASN A 88 10.88 4.10 -12.42
C ASN A 88 12.10 3.18 -12.24
N VAL A 89 11.89 1.94 -11.79
CA VAL A 89 12.97 0.99 -11.50
C VAL A 89 13.59 0.37 -12.75
N LYS A 90 12.92 0.44 -13.91
CA LYS A 90 13.45 -0.06 -15.19
C LYS A 90 14.28 1.00 -15.91
N THR A 91 13.84 2.26 -15.87
CA THR A 91 14.48 3.34 -16.66
C THR A 91 15.28 4.34 -15.82
N GLY A 92 15.09 4.37 -14.49
CA GLY A 92 15.64 5.39 -13.62
C GLY A 92 14.94 6.74 -13.71
N ALA A 93 13.94 6.91 -14.59
CA ALA A 93 13.23 8.16 -14.77
C ALA A 93 12.47 8.57 -13.50
N MET A 94 12.53 9.86 -13.19
CA MET A 94 11.84 10.46 -12.05
C MET A 94 10.57 11.15 -12.52
N GLN A 95 9.49 11.04 -11.74
CA GLN A 95 8.25 11.77 -11.96
C GLN A 95 7.64 12.20 -10.63
N GLU A 96 7.06 13.38 -10.58
CA GLU A 96 6.31 13.84 -9.41
C GLU A 96 4.82 13.61 -9.63
N VAL A 97 4.15 13.12 -8.60
CA VAL A 97 2.72 12.84 -8.61
C VAL A 97 2.07 13.56 -7.46
N ALA A 98 1.18 14.50 -7.80
CA ALA A 98 0.39 15.22 -6.82
C ALA A 98 -0.55 14.25 -6.10
N ALA A 99 -0.58 14.34 -4.77
CA ALA A 99 -1.45 13.54 -3.93
C ALA A 99 -1.55 14.18 -2.55
N HIS A 100 -2.69 14.04 -1.90
CA HIS A 100 -2.89 14.59 -0.57
C HIS A 100 -2.52 13.59 0.52
N GLY A 101 -2.39 12.30 0.18
CA GLY A 101 -1.99 11.24 1.10
C GLY A 101 -1.29 10.09 0.37
N VAL A 102 -0.34 9.46 1.05
CA VAL A 102 0.39 8.26 0.58
C VAL A 102 0.20 7.13 1.58
N PHE A 103 -0.33 6.01 1.12
CA PHE A 103 -0.63 4.83 1.94
C PHE A 103 0.32 3.69 1.58
N ILE A 104 1.14 3.26 2.53
CA ILE A 104 2.13 2.20 2.32
C ILE A 104 1.52 0.84 2.72
N ALA A 105 1.32 -0.04 1.74
CA ALA A 105 0.71 -1.36 1.91
C ALA A 105 1.63 -2.46 1.34
N ILE A 106 2.84 -2.58 1.90
CA ILE A 106 3.91 -3.45 1.41
C ILE A 106 4.08 -4.77 2.20
N GLY A 107 3.17 -5.03 3.14
CA GLY A 107 3.26 -6.15 4.09
C GLY A 107 3.70 -5.65 5.49
N HIS A 108 3.80 -6.58 6.42
CA HIS A 108 4.18 -6.31 7.81
C HIS A 108 5.48 -7.05 8.17
N SER A 109 6.21 -6.51 9.13
CA SER A 109 7.35 -7.20 9.76
C SER A 109 6.98 -7.47 11.22
N PRO A 110 6.58 -8.71 11.56
CA PRO A 110 6.23 -9.05 12.94
C PRO A 110 7.47 -8.97 13.85
N ALA A 111 7.30 -8.40 15.04
CA ALA A 111 8.37 -8.22 16.04
C ALA A 111 8.69 -9.53 16.82
N THR A 112 8.90 -10.62 16.09
CA THR A 112 9.01 -11.99 16.62
C THR A 112 10.45 -12.53 16.58
N GLY A 113 11.43 -11.68 16.22
CA GLY A 113 12.82 -12.08 16.01
C GLY A 113 13.47 -12.82 17.18
N VAL A 114 13.14 -12.44 18.43
CA VAL A 114 13.67 -13.07 19.64
C VAL A 114 13.22 -14.53 19.84
N PHE A 115 12.19 -14.98 19.12
CA PHE A 115 11.62 -16.33 19.24
C PHE A 115 12.04 -17.26 18.09
N GLN A 116 12.87 -16.79 17.15
CA GLN A 116 13.30 -17.59 16.01
C GLN A 116 14.04 -18.84 16.49
N GLY A 117 13.60 -20.01 16.01
CA GLY A 117 14.14 -21.31 16.45
C GLY A 117 13.63 -21.78 17.82
N HIS A 118 12.87 -20.96 18.54
CA HIS A 118 12.28 -21.30 19.84
C HIS A 118 10.78 -21.58 19.76
N LEU A 119 10.04 -20.85 18.93
CA LEU A 119 8.60 -21.05 18.72
C LEU A 119 8.29 -21.32 17.25
N PRO A 120 7.24 -22.12 16.95
CA PRO A 120 6.79 -22.32 15.58
C PRO A 120 6.33 -21.02 14.93
N MET A 121 6.75 -20.79 13.69
CA MET A 121 6.41 -19.60 12.91
C MET A 121 5.95 -19.98 11.51
N ASP A 122 5.11 -19.13 10.91
CA ASP A 122 4.78 -19.23 9.50
C ASP A 122 5.90 -18.64 8.60
N LYS A 123 5.71 -18.71 7.28
CA LYS A 123 6.68 -18.22 6.30
C LYS A 123 6.82 -16.69 6.30
N GLU A 124 5.87 -15.97 6.89
CA GLU A 124 5.87 -14.51 6.99
C GLU A 124 6.44 -14.02 8.33
N GLY A 125 6.80 -14.95 9.22
CA GLY A 125 7.43 -14.68 10.52
C GLY A 125 6.43 -14.48 11.66
N TYR A 126 5.14 -14.75 11.45
CA TYR A 126 4.17 -14.72 12.54
C TYR A 126 4.28 -15.97 13.41
N LEU A 127 4.07 -15.81 14.71
CA LEU A 127 3.98 -16.94 15.64
C LEU A 127 2.71 -17.75 15.34
N LEU A 128 2.88 -19.07 15.21
CA LEU A 128 1.74 -19.96 15.13
C LEU A 128 1.08 -20.07 16.49
N LYS A 129 -0.25 -20.10 16.50
CA LYS A 129 -1.05 -20.26 17.70
C LYS A 129 -2.19 -21.22 17.47
N THR A 130 -2.67 -21.85 18.53
CA THR A 130 -3.87 -22.69 18.48
C THR A 130 -5.10 -21.79 18.24
N PRO A 131 -6.01 -22.14 17.31
CA PRO A 131 -7.24 -21.36 17.08
C PRO A 131 -7.95 -21.00 18.39
N ASP A 132 -8.42 -19.75 18.48
CA ASP A 132 -9.09 -19.19 19.67
C ASP A 132 -8.36 -19.30 21.03
N SER A 133 -7.03 -19.50 21.01
CA SER A 133 -6.18 -19.52 22.21
C SER A 133 -4.97 -18.59 22.09
N THR A 134 -4.29 -18.35 23.21
CA THR A 134 -2.97 -17.68 23.28
C THR A 134 -1.80 -18.66 23.30
N ALA A 135 -2.07 -19.97 23.32
CA ALA A 135 -1.05 -21.01 23.29
C ALA A 135 -0.38 -21.09 21.91
N THR A 136 0.95 -21.03 21.90
CA THR A 136 1.84 -21.13 20.72
C THR A 136 2.52 -22.49 20.67
#